data_AF-A0A918E782-F1
#
_entry.id   AF-A0A918E782-F1
#
_cell.length_a   1.000
_cell.length_b   1.000
_cell.length_c   1.000
_cell.angle_alpha   90.00
_cell.angle_beta   90.00
_cell.angle_gamma   90.00
#
_symmetry.space_group_name_H-M   'P 1'
#
loop_
_entity.id
_entity.type
_entity.pdbx_description
1 polymer ?
#
loop_
_entity_poly.entity_id
_entity_poly.type
_entity_poly.pdbx_seq_one_letter_code
_entity_poly.pdbx_strand_id
1 'polypeptide(L)'
;MAVWFGLWHGGNGYGPPELDDLEEFSSLADARAKLAERHRHGYWQRSRFAFLDREPAAVLTPCVGEDCEISLYGSHDAVDYPDRRVFLGTRGGVRVERC
;
A
#
# COMPACT_ATOMS: atom_id res chain seq x y z
N MET A 1 -0.97 19.33 2.99
CA MET A 1 -0.50 18.02 2.49
C MET A 1 -1.73 17.28 1.96
N ALA A 2 -1.65 16.63 0.80
CA ALA A 2 -2.77 15.88 0.26
C ALA A 2 -2.80 14.48 0.90
N VAL A 3 -3.95 14.09 1.42
CA VAL A 3 -4.25 12.73 1.89
C VAL A 3 -4.41 11.84 0.66
N TRP A 4 -3.95 10.59 0.77
CA TRP A 4 -4.06 9.58 -0.28
C TRP A 4 -4.75 8.35 0.26
N PHE A 5 -5.50 7.67 -0.59
CA PHE A 5 -6.18 6.43 -0.25
C PHE A 5 -5.56 5.30 -1.06
N GLY A 6 -5.24 4.18 -0.44
CA GLY A 6 -4.42 3.14 -1.06
C GLY A 6 -4.94 1.73 -0.87
N LEU A 7 -4.93 0.97 -1.97
CA LEU A 7 -5.19 -0.47 -1.96
C LEU A 7 -3.89 -1.22 -2.22
N TRP A 8 -3.61 -2.21 -1.39
CA TRP A 8 -2.46 -3.10 -1.56
C TRP A 8 -2.81 -4.22 -2.54
N HIS A 9 -1.93 -4.45 -3.52
CA HIS A 9 -2.07 -5.54 -4.48
C HIS A 9 -0.82 -6.41 -4.47
N GLY A 10 -1.02 -7.71 -4.73
CA GLY A 10 0.06 -8.68 -4.87
C GLY A 10 0.85 -8.91 -3.57
N GLY A 11 1.86 -9.77 -3.64
CA GLY A 11 2.56 -10.28 -2.46
C GLY A 11 1.89 -11.51 -1.86
N ASN A 12 2.71 -12.36 -1.24
CA ASN A 12 2.22 -13.54 -0.53
C ASN A 12 1.25 -13.12 0.59
N GLY A 13 0.09 -13.77 0.66
CA GLY A 13 -0.90 -13.56 1.71
C GLY A 13 -1.89 -12.41 1.46
N TYR A 14 -1.82 -11.73 0.32
CA TYR A 14 -2.87 -10.81 -0.13
C TYR A 14 -3.89 -11.55 -1.00
N GLY A 15 -5.17 -11.45 -0.63
CA GLY A 15 -6.27 -11.75 -1.54
C GLY A 15 -6.48 -10.61 -2.54
N PRO A 16 -7.45 -10.74 -3.45
CA PRO A 16 -7.94 -9.60 -4.23
C PRO A 16 -8.34 -8.47 -3.27
N PRO A 17 -7.88 -7.22 -3.48
CA PRO A 17 -8.22 -6.12 -2.58
C PRO A 17 -9.72 -5.80 -2.69
N GLU A 18 -10.33 -5.56 -1.53
CA GLU A 18 -11.72 -5.11 -1.42
C GLU A 18 -11.74 -3.62 -1.08
N LEU A 19 -12.89 -2.95 -1.30
CA LEU A 19 -13.03 -1.53 -1.00
C LEU A 19 -12.82 -1.23 0.49
N ASP A 20 -13.23 -2.15 1.36
CA ASP A 20 -13.07 -2.02 2.82
C ASP A 20 -11.59 -2.11 3.27
N ASP A 21 -10.67 -2.50 2.38
CA ASP A 21 -9.22 -2.52 2.64
C ASP A 21 -8.53 -1.19 2.31
N LEU A 22 -9.30 -0.15 1.93
CA LEU A 22 -8.77 1.15 1.58
C LEU A 22 -8.05 1.78 2.78
N GLU A 23 -6.75 1.99 2.64
CA GLU A 23 -5.89 2.54 3.66
C GLU A 23 -5.60 4.02 3.41
N GLU A 24 -5.70 4.84 4.46
CA GLU A 24 -5.32 6.25 4.42
C GLU A 24 -3.80 6.43 4.59
N PHE A 25 -3.22 7.26 3.73
CA PHE A 25 -1.83 7.69 3.78
C PHE A 25 -1.75 9.21 3.88
N SER A 26 -0.90 9.70 4.79
CA SER A 26 -0.70 11.14 4.99
C SER A 26 -0.01 11.84 3.81
N SER A 27 0.70 11.06 2.97
CA SER A 27 1.38 11.52 1.76
C SER A 27 1.84 10.35 0.88
N LEU A 28 2.24 10.63 -0.37
CA LEU A 28 2.93 9.63 -1.21
C LEU A 28 4.24 9.11 -0.59
N ALA A 29 4.94 9.94 0.19
CA ALA A 29 6.17 9.55 0.87
C ALA A 29 5.90 8.51 1.96
N ASP A 30 4.75 8.60 2.61
CA ASP A 30 4.28 7.66 3.63
C ASP A 30 4.00 6.28 3.03
N ALA A 31 3.22 6.23 1.94
CA ALA A 31 2.98 5.00 1.18
C ALA A 31 4.28 4.35 0.70
N ARG A 32 5.21 5.17 0.17
CA ARG A 32 6.54 4.71 -0.26
C ARG A 32 7.37 4.15 0.89
N ALA A 33 7.39 4.84 2.03
CA ALA A 33 8.13 4.41 3.21
C ALA A 33 7.60 3.07 3.74
N LYS A 34 6.28 2.91 3.80
CA LYS A 34 5.62 1.70 4.27
C LYS A 34 5.92 0.49 3.38
N LEU A 35 5.89 0.65 2.05
CA LEU A 35 6.30 -0.42 1.13
C LEU A 35 7.79 -0.80 1.32
N ALA A 36 8.67 0.20 1.38
CA ALA A 36 10.10 -0.03 1.57
C ALA A 36 10.44 -0.69 2.92
N GLU A 37 9.70 -0.36 3.97
CA GLU A 37 9.85 -0.96 5.29
C GLU A 37 9.49 -2.44 5.28
N ARG A 38 8.34 -2.79 4.72
CA ARG A 38 7.86 -4.17 4.62
C ARG A 38 8.73 -5.02 3.71
N HIS A 39 9.30 -4.45 2.64
CA HIS A 39 10.25 -5.15 1.79
C HIS A 39 11.56 -5.47 2.53
N ARG A 40 12.08 -4.53 3.33
CA ARG A 40 13.35 -4.71 4.06
C ARG A 40 13.32 -5.78 5.15
N HIS A 41 12.16 -6.05 5.75
CA HIS A 41 12.05 -7.03 6.83
C HIS A 41 12.12 -8.50 6.37
N GLY A 42 11.86 -8.81 5.10
CA GLY A 42 12.16 -10.11 4.46
C GLY A 42 11.36 -11.35 4.90
N TYR A 43 10.58 -11.30 5.99
CA TYR A 43 9.78 -12.44 6.49
C TYR A 43 8.39 -12.02 6.99
N TRP A 44 8.29 -11.51 8.22
CA TRP A 44 7.03 -11.06 8.83
C TRP A 44 7.26 -9.75 9.56
N GLN A 45 6.33 -8.81 9.40
CA GLN A 45 6.38 -7.52 10.08
C GLN A 45 5.01 -7.18 10.67
N ARG A 46 5.01 -6.71 11.93
CA ARG A 46 3.82 -6.09 12.49
C ARG A 46 3.65 -4.71 11.85
N SER A 47 2.60 -4.55 11.06
CA SER A 47 2.29 -3.31 10.35
C SER A 47 0.96 -2.77 10.86
N ARG A 48 0.88 -1.45 10.98
CA ARG A 48 -0.36 -0.75 11.29
C ARG A 48 -1.03 -0.34 9.97
N PHE A 49 -2.32 -0.58 9.85
CA PHE A 49 -3.15 -0.16 8.74
C PHE A 49 -4.20 0.82 9.24
N ALA A 50 -4.24 2.00 8.63
CA ALA A 50 -5.25 3.01 8.91
C ALA A 50 -6.36 2.88 7.88
N PHE A 51 -7.19 1.85 8.03
CA PHE A 51 -8.31 1.64 7.12
C PHE A 51 -9.37 2.73 7.28
N LEU A 52 -10.02 3.08 6.18
CA LEU A 52 -11.07 4.10 6.16
C LEU A 52 -12.41 3.56 6.70
N ASP A 53 -12.84 2.40 6.17
CA ASP A 53 -14.19 1.85 6.40
C ASP A 53 -14.23 0.73 7.46
N ARG A 54 -13.09 0.46 8.11
CA ARG A 54 -12.98 -0.53 9.19
C ARG A 54 -11.98 -0.11 10.25
N GLU A 55 -12.06 -0.78 11.40
CA GLU A 55 -11.16 -0.49 12.52
C GLU A 55 -9.68 -0.60 12.12
N PRO A 56 -8.84 0.39 12.48
CA PRO A 56 -7.41 0.33 12.27
C PRO A 56 -6.82 -0.95 12.87
N ALA A 57 -6.00 -1.65 12.08
CA ALA A 57 -5.49 -2.96 12.48
C ALA A 57 -3.97 -2.91 12.66
N ALA A 58 -3.46 -3.51 13.74
CA ALA A 58 -2.05 -3.80 13.92
C ALA A 58 -1.84 -5.31 13.74
N VAL A 59 -1.56 -5.73 12.51
CA VAL A 59 -1.52 -7.14 12.14
C VAL A 59 -0.12 -7.58 11.76
N LEU A 60 0.20 -8.84 12.05
CA LEU A 60 1.42 -9.46 11.54
C LEU A 60 1.19 -9.77 10.06
N THR A 61 1.91 -9.09 9.19
CA THR A 61 1.79 -9.26 7.74
C THR A 61 3.03 -9.93 7.18
N PRO A 62 2.88 -10.78 6.16
CA PRO A 62 4.03 -11.23 5.38
C PRO A 62 4.73 -10.01 4.77
N CYS A 63 6.05 -10.08 4.69
CA CYS A 63 6.84 -9.12 3.96
C CYS A 63 6.53 -9.21 2.46
N VAL A 64 6.70 -8.09 1.79
CA VAL A 64 6.28 -7.89 0.40
C VAL A 64 7.47 -8.04 -0.54
N GLY A 65 7.25 -8.62 -1.72
CA GLY A 65 8.24 -8.80 -2.78
C GLY A 65 8.00 -7.89 -3.97
N GLU A 66 8.75 -8.08 -5.06
CA GLU A 66 8.63 -7.29 -6.31
C GLU A 66 7.24 -7.39 -6.96
N ASP A 67 6.42 -8.34 -6.54
CA ASP A 67 5.04 -8.55 -6.96
C ASP A 67 4.02 -7.68 -6.21
N CYS A 68 4.46 -6.93 -5.20
CA CYS A 68 3.59 -6.07 -4.40
C CYS A 68 3.59 -4.62 -4.88
N GLU A 69 2.42 -4.02 -4.88
CA GLU A 69 2.20 -2.61 -5.17
C GLU A 69 1.07 -2.00 -4.34
N ILE A 70 0.98 -0.68 -4.38
CA ILE A 70 -0.11 0.10 -3.80
C ILE A 70 -0.70 0.96 -4.91
N SER A 71 -1.96 0.73 -5.23
CA SER A 71 -2.78 1.62 -6.06
C SER A 71 -3.24 2.78 -5.20
N LEU A 72 -2.98 4.02 -5.61
CA LEU A 72 -3.28 5.22 -4.84
C LEU A 72 -4.26 6.12 -5.56
N TYR A 73 -5.21 6.65 -4.80
CA TYR A 73 -6.31 7.49 -5.24
C TYR A 73 -6.28 8.83 -4.50
N GLY A 74 -6.59 9.91 -5.22
CA GLY A 74 -6.72 11.26 -4.65
C GLY A 74 -8.05 11.49 -3.93
N SER A 75 -9.00 10.56 -4.06
CA SER A 75 -10.30 10.57 -3.37
C SER A 75 -10.68 9.14 -2.98
N HIS A 76 -11.38 8.98 -1.85
CA HIS A 76 -11.89 7.66 -1.43
C HIS A 76 -13.07 7.19 -2.27
N ASP A 77 -13.82 8.11 -2.89
CA ASP A 77 -15.00 7.78 -3.70
C ASP A 77 -14.66 7.37 -5.15
N ALA A 78 -13.41 7.56 -5.59
CA ALA A 78 -13.01 7.43 -7.00
C ALA A 78 -11.97 6.31 -7.19
N VAL A 79 -12.36 5.09 -6.82
CA VAL A 79 -11.46 3.90 -6.75
C VAL A 79 -11.40 3.06 -8.03
N ASP A 80 -12.10 3.48 -9.10
CA ASP A 80 -12.14 2.76 -10.38
C ASP A 80 -10.79 2.79 -11.11
N TYR A 81 -10.06 3.90 -11.03
CA TYR A 81 -8.77 4.11 -11.69
C TYR A 81 -7.78 4.76 -10.73
N PRO A 82 -6.61 4.15 -10.47
CA PRO A 82 -5.61 4.76 -9.61
C PRO A 82 -5.08 6.05 -10.24
N ASP A 83 -4.77 7.05 -9.42
CA ASP A 83 -4.04 8.25 -9.82
C ASP A 83 -2.53 7.98 -9.85
N ARG A 84 -2.06 7.16 -8.91
CA ARG A 84 -0.65 6.80 -8.74
C ARG A 84 -0.50 5.33 -8.40
N ARG A 85 0.64 4.76 -8.71
CA ARG A 85 1.05 3.43 -8.24
C ARG A 85 2.39 3.49 -7.55
N VAL A 86 2.52 2.82 -6.41
CA VAL A 86 3.77 2.66 -5.66
C VAL A 86 4.17 1.20 -5.70
N PHE A 87 5.34 0.90 -6.22
CA PHE A 87 5.79 -0.49 -6.42
C PHE A 87 7.30 -0.62 -6.27
N LEU A 88 7.77 -1.85 -6.11
CA LEU A 88 9.20 -2.16 -6.05
C LEU A 88 9.75 -2.23 -7.48
N GLY A 89 10.65 -1.32 -7.83
CA GLY A 89 11.37 -1.37 -9.09
C GLY A 89 12.49 -2.41 -9.06
N THR A 90 12.99 -2.76 -10.24
CA THR A 90 14.14 -3.65 -10.41
C THR A 90 15.30 -3.22 -9.51
N ARG A 91 15.81 -4.14 -8.67
CA ARG A 91 16.86 -3.92 -7.64
C ARG A 91 16.35 -3.35 -6.31
N GLY A 92 15.07 -3.51 -5.98
CA GLY A 92 14.53 -3.24 -4.64
C GLY A 92 14.29 -1.76 -4.30
N GLY A 93 14.35 -0.87 -5.28
CA GLY A 93 14.05 0.56 -5.09
C GLY A 93 12.57 0.86 -5.27
N VAL A 94 11.91 1.47 -4.27
CA VAL A 94 10.49 1.86 -4.42
C VAL A 94 10.33 3.01 -5.41
N ARG A 95 9.46 2.81 -6.40
CA ARG A 95 9.06 3.76 -7.44
C ARG A 95 7.63 4.25 -7.23
N VAL A 96 7.36 5.44 -7.76
CA VAL A 96 6.01 6.02 -7.82
C VAL A 96 5.75 6.42 -9.26
N GLU A 97 4.69 5.90 -9.86
CA GLU A 97 4.28 6.20 -11.24
C GLU A 97 2.94 6.90 -11.25
N ARG A 98 2.71 7.72 -12.28
CA ARG A 98 1.41 8.32 -12.58
C ARG A 98 0.66 7.44 -13.56
N CYS A 99 -0.58 7.13 -13.22
CA CYS A 99 -1.50 6.38 -14.05
C CYS A 99 -2.36 7.32 -14.91
#